data_AF-A0A392R0G6-F1
#
_entry.id   AF-A0A392R0G6-F1
#
_cell.length_a   1.000
_cell.length_b   1.000
_cell.length_c   1.000
_cell.angle_alpha   90.00
_cell.angle_beta   90.00
_cell.angle_gamma   90.00
#
_symmetry.space_group_name_H-M   'P 1'
#
loop_
_entity.id
_entity.type
_entity.pdbx_description
1 polymer ?
#
loop_
_entity_poly.entity_id
_entity_poly.type
_entity_poly.pdbx_seq_one_letter_code
_entity_poly.pdbx_strand_id
1 'polypeptide(L)'
;MVVMEEAFKVMFMEDPHAREVAGLVQNGVFWNELEAVYSLVKIIKGMVQDIEVERPLIGRCLPLWEELRTKVKEWCGKYNIVEGPVEKILEKRFRKNYHPAWSAAFILDPLYLIKDTSGKYLPPFKFLTREQEKDVDKLLTRLASREEAHVVLMEL
;
A
#
# COMPACT_ATOMS: atom_id res chain seq x y z
N MET A 1 14.25 21.62 -20.61
CA MET A 1 15.26 22.47 -21.26
C MET A 1 16.59 21.73 -21.18
N VAL A 2 17.06 21.12 -22.26
CA VAL A 2 18.41 20.54 -22.30
C VAL A 2 19.11 21.20 -23.48
N VAL A 3 19.84 22.27 -23.19
CA VAL A 3 20.84 22.83 -24.11
C VAL A 3 22.10 22.02 -23.86
N MET A 4 22.43 21.08 -24.76
CA MET A 4 23.78 20.50 -24.77
C MET A 4 24.71 21.55 -25.40
N GLU A 5 25.67 22.04 -24.63
CA GLU A 5 26.73 22.92 -25.12
C GLU A 5 27.41 22.30 -26.37
N GLU A 6 27.81 23.12 -27.33
CA GLU A 6 28.41 22.68 -28.59
C GLU A 6 29.71 21.87 -28.40
N ALA A 7 30.44 22.09 -27.31
CA ALA A 7 31.60 21.28 -26.92
C ALA A 7 31.24 19.82 -26.61
N PHE A 8 30.04 19.59 -26.04
CA PHE A 8 29.56 18.24 -25.74
C PHE A 8 29.18 17.47 -27.02
N LYS A 9 28.64 18.15 -28.05
CA LYS A 9 28.24 17.50 -29.31
C LYS A 9 29.42 16.86 -30.06
N VAL A 10 30.59 17.49 -30.05
CA VAL A 10 31.78 17.00 -30.79
C VAL A 10 32.37 15.75 -30.13
N MET A 11 32.41 15.68 -28.80
CA MET A 11 32.93 14.53 -28.06
C MET A 11 32.07 13.25 -28.24
N PHE A 12 30.75 13.41 -28.36
CA PHE A 12 29.79 12.31 -28.55
C PHE A 12 29.81 11.70 -29.96
N MET A 13 30.46 12.34 -30.94
CA MET A 13 30.52 11.82 -32.30
C MET A 13 31.56 10.71 -32.49
N GLU A 14 32.60 10.65 -31.67
CA GLU A 14 33.70 9.69 -31.83
C GLU A 14 33.58 8.44 -30.94
N ASP A 15 32.93 8.54 -29.78
CA ASP A 15 32.72 7.42 -28.85
C ASP A 15 31.29 6.84 -28.97
N PRO A 16 31.14 5.57 -29.43
CA PRO A 16 29.84 4.89 -29.52
C PRO A 16 29.09 4.80 -28.18
N HIS A 17 29.78 4.61 -27.06
CA HIS A 17 29.15 4.52 -25.73
C HIS A 17 28.63 5.88 -25.27
N ALA A 18 29.41 6.92 -25.53
CA ALA A 18 28.99 8.27 -25.25
C ALA A 18 27.68 8.58 -26.02
N ARG A 19 27.63 8.25 -27.32
CA ARG A 19 26.43 8.49 -28.15
C ARG A 19 25.19 7.78 -27.59
N GLU A 20 25.33 6.55 -27.13
CA GLU A 20 24.26 5.79 -26.48
C GLU A 20 23.74 6.48 -25.22
N VAL A 21 24.66 6.92 -24.35
CA VAL A 21 24.30 7.67 -23.12
C VAL A 21 23.60 8.98 -23.45
N ALA A 22 24.09 9.74 -24.44
CA ALA A 22 23.43 10.97 -24.87
C ALA A 22 21.99 10.70 -25.37
N GLY A 23 21.79 9.60 -26.10
CA GLY A 23 20.47 9.15 -26.54
C GLY A 23 19.53 8.83 -25.36
N LEU A 24 20.02 8.15 -24.32
CA LEU A 24 19.26 7.88 -23.11
C LEU A 24 18.91 9.15 -22.34
N VAL A 25 19.86 10.07 -22.17
CA VAL A 25 19.66 11.34 -21.46
C VAL A 25 18.64 12.23 -22.17
N GLN A 26 18.52 12.14 -23.50
CA GLN A 26 17.52 12.88 -24.27
C GLN A 26 16.16 12.16 -24.33
N ASN A 27 16.08 10.90 -23.91
CA ASN A 27 14.86 10.12 -23.98
C ASN A 27 13.89 10.50 -22.83
N GLY A 28 12.83 11.24 -23.17
CA GLY A 28 11.80 11.62 -22.20
C GLY A 28 11.03 10.43 -21.59
N VAL A 29 10.90 9.32 -22.33
CA VAL A 29 10.25 8.09 -21.83
C VAL A 29 11.10 7.46 -20.73
N PHE A 30 12.42 7.40 -20.94
CA PHE A 30 13.36 6.88 -19.94
C PHE A 30 13.24 7.64 -18.61
N TRP A 31 13.24 8.97 -18.65
CA TRP A 31 13.11 9.77 -17.42
C TRP A 31 11.74 9.61 -16.76
N ASN A 32 10.67 9.46 -17.53
CA ASN A 32 9.34 9.20 -17.00
C ASN A 32 9.27 7.82 -16.29
N GLU A 33 9.85 6.79 -16.88
CA GLU A 33 9.94 5.45 -16.26
C GLU A 33 10.79 5.47 -14.99
N LEU A 34 11.94 6.15 -15.02
CA LEU A 34 12.80 6.30 -13.85
C LEU A 34 12.09 7.04 -12.71
N GLU A 35 11.40 8.13 -13.02
CA GLU A 35 10.61 8.88 -12.04
C GLU A 35 9.44 8.05 -11.51
N ALA A 36 8.81 7.20 -12.33
CA ALA A 36 7.79 6.26 -11.89
C ALA A 36 8.35 5.31 -10.81
N VAL A 37 9.50 4.67 -11.07
CA VAL A 37 10.15 3.77 -10.11
C VAL A 37 10.54 4.51 -8.83
N TYR A 38 11.17 5.68 -8.95
CA TYR A 38 11.58 6.49 -7.80
C TYR A 38 10.39 6.93 -6.94
N SER A 39 9.31 7.36 -7.58
CA SER A 39 8.07 7.76 -6.92
C SER A 39 7.41 6.59 -6.17
N LEU A 40 7.43 5.37 -6.72
CA LEU A 40 6.91 4.18 -6.04
C LEU A 40 7.73 3.86 -4.79
N VAL A 41 9.06 3.89 -4.90
CA VAL A 41 9.97 3.69 -3.77
C VAL A 41 9.72 4.73 -2.66
N LYS A 42 9.47 5.99 -3.03
CA LYS A 42 9.11 7.04 -2.08
C LYS A 42 7.81 6.74 -1.33
N ILE A 43 6.75 6.33 -2.02
CA ILE A 43 5.47 5.96 -1.40
C ILE A 43 5.69 4.90 -0.33
N ILE A 44 6.38 3.81 -0.70
CA ILE A 44 6.60 2.68 0.20
C ILE A 44 7.48 3.10 1.39
N LYS A 45 8.61 3.77 1.13
CA LYS A 45 9.52 4.21 2.20
C LYS A 45 8.85 5.18 3.17
N GLY A 46 8.06 6.13 2.66
CA GLY A 46 7.32 7.07 3.49
C GLY A 46 6.37 6.34 4.44
N MET A 47 5.53 5.44 3.92
CA MET A 47 4.62 4.67 4.77
C MET A 47 5.35 3.81 5.81
N VAL A 48 6.49 3.20 5.45
CA VAL A 48 7.30 2.44 6.41
C VAL A 48 7.82 3.34 7.53
N GLN A 49 8.34 4.53 7.19
CA GLN A 49 8.80 5.52 8.17
C GLN A 49 7.67 5.98 9.08
N ASP A 50 6.50 6.28 8.53
CA ASP A 50 5.32 6.68 9.30
C ASP A 50 4.91 5.57 10.28
N ILE A 51 4.91 4.30 9.84
CA ILE A 51 4.62 3.15 10.71
C ILE A 51 5.66 3.00 11.83
N GLU A 52 6.95 3.17 11.53
CA GLU A 52 8.03 3.08 12.52
C GLU A 52 7.92 4.18 13.59
N VAL A 53 7.50 5.39 13.20
CA VAL A 53 7.33 6.54 14.08
C VAL A 53 6.05 6.41 14.90
N GLU A 54 4.91 6.13 14.26
CA GLU A 54 3.60 6.10 14.91
C GLU A 54 3.37 4.85 15.74
N ARG A 55 4.08 3.74 15.44
CA ARG A 55 3.92 2.42 16.08
C ARG A 55 2.44 2.04 16.25
N PRO A 56 1.69 1.96 15.13
CA PRO A 56 0.26 1.82 15.16
C PRO A 56 -0.18 0.49 15.80
N LEU A 57 -1.36 0.50 16.45
CA LEU A 57 -2.01 -0.71 16.94
C LEU A 57 -2.39 -1.64 15.79
N ILE A 58 -2.55 -2.93 16.08
CA ILE A 58 -2.87 -3.97 15.07
C ILE A 58 -4.18 -3.70 14.32
N GLY A 59 -5.13 -2.98 14.93
CA GLY A 59 -6.36 -2.52 14.26
C GLY A 59 -6.13 -1.55 13.08
N ARG A 60 -4.94 -0.96 12.96
CA ARG A 60 -4.53 -0.11 11.81
C ARG A 60 -4.00 -0.91 10.63
N CYS A 61 -3.65 -2.19 10.79
CA CYS A 61 -3.00 -2.94 9.71
C CYS A 61 -3.87 -3.03 8.45
N LEU A 62 -5.19 -3.26 8.58
CA LEU A 62 -6.12 -3.22 7.45
C LEU A 62 -6.26 -1.82 6.83
N PRO A 63 -6.54 -0.75 7.59
CA PRO A 63 -6.53 0.62 7.07
C PRO A 63 -5.24 1.00 6.32
N LEU A 64 -4.07 0.70 6.88
CA LEU A 64 -2.77 0.98 6.26
C LEU A 64 -2.57 0.21 4.97
N TRP A 65 -3.06 -1.03 4.90
CA TRP A 65 -3.03 -1.81 3.67
C TRP A 65 -3.88 -1.18 2.57
N GLU A 66 -5.10 -0.75 2.88
CA GLU A 66 -5.99 -0.07 1.92
C GLU A 66 -5.44 1.31 1.49
N GLU A 67 -4.76 2.01 2.40
CA GLU A 67 -4.04 3.24 2.06
C GLU A 67 -2.92 2.98 1.06
N LEU A 68 -2.12 1.92 1.26
CA LEU A 68 -1.07 1.52 0.31
C LEU A 68 -1.68 1.19 -1.06
N ARG A 69 -2.77 0.41 -1.10
CA ARG A 69 -3.47 0.09 -2.36
C ARG A 69 -3.93 1.34 -3.09
N THR A 70 -4.53 2.28 -2.36
CA THR A 70 -5.02 3.55 -2.92
C THR A 70 -3.87 4.35 -3.52
N LYS A 71 -2.78 4.55 -2.76
CA LYS A 71 -1.58 5.26 -3.22
C LYS A 71 -0.94 4.60 -4.45
N VAL A 72 -0.89 3.27 -4.49
CA VAL A 72 -0.34 2.53 -5.65
C VAL A 72 -1.26 2.63 -6.86
N LYS A 73 -2.58 2.64 -6.67
CA LYS A 73 -3.54 2.84 -7.77
C LYS A 73 -3.41 4.24 -8.38
N GLU A 74 -3.31 5.27 -7.54
CA GLU A 74 -3.05 6.64 -7.98
C GLU A 74 -1.70 6.75 -8.72
N TRP A 75 -0.66 6.07 -8.22
CA TRP A 75 0.63 5.96 -8.90
C TRP A 75 0.52 5.30 -10.28
N CYS A 76 -0.24 4.21 -10.40
CA CYS A 76 -0.50 3.57 -11.69
C CYS A 76 -1.16 4.54 -12.68
N GLY A 77 -2.19 5.27 -12.23
CA GLY A 77 -2.86 6.28 -13.05
C GLY A 77 -1.92 7.42 -13.48
N LYS A 78 -1.08 7.91 -12.56
CA LYS A 78 -0.13 9.00 -12.83
C LYS A 78 0.89 8.65 -13.92
N TYR A 79 1.41 7.42 -13.91
CA TYR A 79 2.47 6.98 -14.84
C TYR A 79 1.96 6.08 -15.96
N ASN A 80 0.64 5.96 -16.13
CA ASN A 80 -0.01 5.12 -17.13
C ASN A 80 0.44 3.64 -17.08
N ILE A 81 0.62 3.12 -15.87
CA ILE A 81 0.96 1.71 -15.62
C ILE A 81 -0.31 0.88 -15.58
N VAL A 82 -0.29 -0.29 -16.21
CA VAL A 82 -1.42 -1.24 -16.19
C VAL A 82 -1.65 -1.74 -14.77
N GLU A 83 -2.82 -1.44 -14.20
CA GLU A 83 -3.14 -1.72 -12.79
C GLU A 83 -3.18 -3.21 -12.46
N GLY A 84 -3.75 -4.05 -13.34
CA GLY A 84 -4.02 -5.47 -13.04
C GLY A 84 -2.82 -6.29 -12.57
N PRO A 85 -1.66 -6.26 -13.25
CA PRO A 85 -0.44 -6.92 -12.78
C PRO A 85 0.03 -6.44 -11.41
N VAL A 86 -0.09 -5.14 -11.14
CA VAL A 86 0.32 -4.52 -9.86
C VAL A 86 -0.62 -4.95 -8.74
N GLU A 87 -1.93 -4.88 -8.98
CA GLU A 87 -2.95 -5.34 -8.02
C GLU A 87 -2.75 -6.82 -7.67
N LYS A 88 -2.45 -7.68 -8.65
CA LYS A 88 -2.15 -9.10 -8.41
C LYS A 88 -0.95 -9.30 -7.48
N ILE A 89 0.09 -8.45 -7.57
CA ILE A 89 1.24 -8.50 -6.67
C ILE A 89 0.83 -8.08 -5.26
N LEU A 90 0.08 -6.98 -5.13
CA LEU A 90 -0.42 -6.51 -3.84
C LEU A 90 -1.29 -7.58 -3.17
N GLU A 91 -2.29 -8.11 -3.86
CA GLU A 91 -3.17 -9.16 -3.36
C GLU A 91 -2.40 -10.41 -2.91
N LYS A 92 -1.40 -10.84 -3.69
CA LYS A 92 -0.55 -11.97 -3.30
C LYS A 92 0.24 -11.68 -2.02
N ARG A 93 0.71 -10.43 -1.83
CA ARG A 93 1.40 -10.00 -0.61
C ARG A 93 0.45 -9.88 0.56
N PHE A 94 -0.77 -9.37 0.35
CA PHE A 94 -1.81 -9.30 1.37
C PHE A 94 -2.10 -10.68 1.93
N ARG A 95 -2.49 -11.62 1.07
CA ARG A 95 -2.86 -13.00 1.48
C ARG A 95 -1.76 -13.73 2.22
N LYS A 96 -0.48 -13.44 1.92
CA LYS A 96 0.65 -14.07 2.61
C LYS A 96 0.85 -13.54 4.04
N ASN A 97 0.45 -12.29 4.30
CA ASN A 97 0.75 -11.61 5.57
C ASN A 97 -0.50 -11.30 6.42
N TYR A 98 -1.70 -11.41 5.83
CA TYR A 98 -2.94 -11.14 6.52
C TYR A 98 -3.12 -12.09 7.71
N HIS A 99 -3.53 -11.52 8.84
CA HIS A 99 -3.89 -12.25 10.04
C HIS A 99 -5.34 -11.90 10.43
N PRO A 100 -6.20 -12.89 10.79
CA PRO A 100 -7.57 -12.64 11.25
C PRO A 100 -7.70 -11.60 12.37
N ALA A 101 -6.69 -11.49 13.25
CA ALA A 101 -6.67 -10.46 14.29
C ALA A 101 -6.76 -9.03 13.73
N TRP A 102 -6.28 -8.77 12.50
CA TRP A 102 -6.31 -7.43 11.91
C TRP A 102 -7.75 -6.97 11.65
N SER A 103 -8.60 -7.86 11.12
CA SER A 103 -10.01 -7.55 10.88
C SER A 103 -10.79 -7.45 12.17
N ALA A 104 -10.56 -8.35 13.12
CA ALA A 104 -11.21 -8.31 14.43
C ALA A 104 -10.84 -7.04 15.21
N ALA A 105 -9.56 -6.70 15.30
CA ALA A 105 -9.11 -5.49 15.97
C ALA A 105 -9.64 -4.22 15.30
N PHE A 106 -9.69 -4.18 13.96
CA PHE A 106 -10.27 -3.04 13.23
C PHE A 106 -11.77 -2.85 13.52
N ILE A 107 -12.55 -3.94 13.54
CA ILE A 107 -14.00 -3.88 13.84
C ILE A 107 -14.28 -3.53 15.30
N LEU A 108 -13.44 -4.00 16.23
CA LEU A 108 -13.61 -3.79 17.66
C LEU A 108 -13.07 -2.45 18.16
N ASP A 109 -12.24 -1.76 17.39
CA ASP A 109 -11.65 -0.49 17.81
C ASP A 109 -12.71 0.64 17.81
N PRO A 110 -12.97 1.27 18.98
CA PRO A 110 -13.93 2.36 19.10
C PRO A 110 -13.68 3.53 18.13
N LEU A 111 -12.43 3.72 17.68
CA LEU A 111 -12.04 4.78 16.74
C LEU A 111 -12.74 4.66 15.38
N TYR A 112 -13.06 3.43 14.93
CA TYR A 112 -13.67 3.21 13.61
C TYR A 112 -15.18 3.00 13.66
N LEU A 113 -15.81 3.12 14.83
CA LEU A 113 -17.26 2.99 14.91
C LEU A 113 -17.94 4.10 14.11
N ILE A 114 -18.93 3.70 13.32
CA ILE A 114 -19.69 4.59 12.44
C ILE A 114 -21.06 4.81 13.05
N LYS A 115 -21.51 6.06 13.06
CA LYS A 115 -22.85 6.39 13.51
C LYS A 115 -23.86 6.03 12.41
N ASP A 116 -24.85 5.20 12.74
CA ASP A 116 -25.95 4.90 11.84
C ASP A 116 -26.99 6.05 11.81
N THR A 117 -28.02 5.89 10.99
CA THR A 117 -29.12 6.87 10.87
C THR A 117 -29.95 7.00 12.16
N SER A 118 -29.90 6.01 13.06
CA SER A 118 -30.55 6.04 14.38
C SER A 118 -29.68 6.74 15.44
N GLY A 119 -28.44 7.09 15.11
CA GLY A 119 -27.49 7.70 16.01
C GLY A 119 -26.67 6.70 16.84
N LYS A 120 -26.81 5.40 16.59
CA LYS A 120 -26.06 4.33 17.27
C LYS A 120 -24.71 4.10 16.58
N TYR A 121 -23.69 3.85 17.40
CA TYR A 121 -22.38 3.46 16.90
C TYR A 121 -22.38 1.98 16.52
N LEU A 122 -22.03 1.70 15.26
CA LEU A 122 -21.92 0.36 14.70
C LEU A 122 -20.50 0.11 14.18
N PRO A 123 -20.01 -1.13 14.27
CA PRO A 123 -18.73 -1.46 13.68
C PRO A 123 -18.71 -1.27 12.16
N PRO A 124 -17.54 -0.93 11.59
CA PRO A 124 -17.39 -0.57 10.19
C PRO A 124 -17.34 -1.80 9.24
N PHE A 125 -18.28 -2.74 9.36
CA PHE A 125 -18.28 -4.00 8.61
C PHE A 125 -18.21 -3.84 7.08
N LYS A 126 -18.74 -2.74 6.54
CA LYS A 126 -18.71 -2.44 5.09
C LYS A 126 -17.31 -2.35 4.48
N PHE A 127 -16.26 -2.25 5.30
CA PHE A 127 -14.87 -2.22 4.86
C PHE A 127 -14.20 -3.59 4.88
N LEU A 128 -14.91 -4.64 5.30
CA LEU A 128 -14.42 -6.01 5.27
C LEU A 128 -14.89 -6.74 4.01
N THR A 129 -14.06 -7.69 3.56
CA THR A 129 -14.50 -8.72 2.62
C THR A 129 -15.35 -9.77 3.34
N ARG A 130 -16.15 -10.53 2.59
CA ARG A 130 -16.94 -11.65 3.15
C ARG A 130 -16.09 -12.71 3.88
N GLU A 131 -14.83 -12.87 3.49
CA GLU A 131 -13.92 -13.79 4.18
C GLU A 131 -13.46 -13.20 5.52
N GLN A 132 -13.13 -11.91 5.54
CA GLN A 132 -12.77 -11.20 6.76
C GLN A 132 -13.94 -11.12 7.75
N GLU A 133 -15.17 -10.92 7.28
CA GLU A 133 -16.36 -10.96 8.14
C GLU A 133 -16.50 -12.32 8.85
N LYS A 134 -16.27 -13.43 8.14
CA LYS A 134 -16.29 -14.78 8.74
C LYS A 134 -15.17 -14.97 9.77
N ASP A 135 -13.99 -14.41 9.52
CA ASP A 135 -12.88 -14.43 10.47
C ASP A 135 -13.24 -13.70 11.75
N VAL A 136 -13.87 -12.52 11.62
CA VAL A 136 -14.36 -11.72 12.75
C VAL A 136 -15.40 -12.48 13.54
N ASP A 137 -16.44 -13.03 12.88
CA ASP A 137 -17.49 -13.80 13.55
C ASP A 137 -16.92 -14.98 14.35
N LYS A 138 -15.96 -15.70 13.76
CA LYS A 138 -15.28 -16.81 14.43
C LYS A 138 -14.50 -16.35 15.66
N LEU A 139 -13.74 -15.26 15.56
CA LEU A 139 -12.96 -14.71 16.67
C LEU A 139 -13.88 -14.18 17.79
N LEU A 140 -14.93 -13.44 17.45
CA LEU A 140 -15.90 -12.92 18.43
C LEU A 140 -16.64 -14.03 19.16
N THR A 141 -17.01 -15.10 18.45
CA THR A 141 -17.66 -16.27 19.05
C THR A 141 -16.75 -16.93 20.09
N ARG A 142 -15.45 -17.08 19.77
CA ARG A 142 -14.45 -17.62 20.70
C ARG A 142 -14.19 -16.68 21.88
N LEU A 143 -14.14 -15.36 21.66
CA LEU A 143 -14.03 -14.36 22.73
C LEU A 143 -15.20 -14.38 23.70
N ALA A 144 -16.42 -14.66 23.21
CA ALA A 144 -17.61 -14.78 24.03
C ALA A 144 -17.63 -16.08 24.86
N SER A 145 -16.80 -17.07 24.53
CA SER A 145 -16.64 -18.30 25.31
C SER A 145 -15.77 -18.05 26.55
N ARG A 146 -16.25 -18.41 27.73
CA ARG A 146 -15.46 -18.33 28.99
C ARG A 146 -14.18 -19.17 28.94
N GLU A 147 -14.19 -20.24 28.16
CA GLU A 147 -13.07 -21.18 28.06
C GLU A 147 -11.97 -20.65 27.14
N GLU A 148 -12.31 -19.97 26.06
CA GLU A 148 -11.34 -19.54 25.03
C GLU A 148 -11.01 -18.05 25.09
N ALA A 149 -11.78 -17.23 25.82
CA ALA A 149 -11.60 -15.78 25.86
C ALA A 149 -10.16 -15.35 26.19
N HIS A 150 -9.54 -16.00 27.18
CA HIS A 150 -8.17 -15.70 27.60
C HIS A 150 -7.13 -16.02 26.52
N VAL A 151 -7.38 -17.05 25.69
CA VAL A 151 -6.50 -17.42 24.57
C VAL A 151 -6.64 -16.40 23.45
N VAL A 152 -7.87 -16.04 23.08
CA VAL A 152 -8.10 -15.09 21.99
C VAL A 152 -7.62 -13.68 22.34
N LEU A 153 -7.71 -13.28 23.62
CA LEU A 153 -7.13 -12.01 24.07
C LEU A 153 -5.60 -11.94 23.93
N MET A 154 -4.91 -13.08 23.90
CA MET A 154 -3.46 -13.13 23.63
C MET A 154 -3.15 -13.17 22.13
N GLU A 155 -4.12 -13.54 21.29
CA GLU A 155 -4.03 -13.54 19.81
C GLU A 155 -4.28 -12.14 19.20
N LEU A 156 -4.91 -11.24 19.96
CA LEU A 156 -5.22 -9.85 19.61
C LEU A 156 -4.17 -8.87 20.15
#